data_AF-A0A4Q2X253-F1
#
_entry.id   AF-A0A4Q2X253-F1
#
_cell.length_a   1.000
_cell.length_b   1.000
_cell.length_c   1.000
_cell.angle_alpha   90.00
_cell.angle_beta   90.00
_cell.angle_gamma   90.00
#
_symmetry.space_group_name_H-M   'P 1'
#
loop_
_entity.id
_entity.type
_entity.pdbx_description
1 polymer ?
#
loop_
_entity_poly.entity_id
_entity_poly.type
_entity_poly.pdbx_seq_one_letter_code
_entity_poly.pdbx_strand_id
1 'polypeptide(L)'
;MHPFLFNTAAVFAGLLAAAIFTRIAYAVTDKITRAPLLDFFISLFTWAPWAVGYWLGEWPGVLAGLLGQFLALHFFCILDRAIRGKKGRTLTDAQNKVLGPVRNQVALWATTPAAVLFVLARVVEWTVYPVVAYLAKLPTYRQGDWVNLSRHKYDGLIGYDLLWCWYCDWMTGLWALGSEMLRNIESFWCPIQFKSDVKNNNALTDFPDIAKWADKDGSIEDAVRAFEEHYDGERKNSWWGHPDRKGE
;
A
#
# COMPACT_ATOMS: atom_id res chain seq x y z
N MET A 1 -32.60 16.38 13.02
CA MET A 1 -31.85 15.65 11.98
C MET A 1 -31.65 14.23 12.48
N HIS A 2 -31.95 13.20 11.67
CA HIS A 2 -31.79 11.80 12.09
C HIS A 2 -30.32 11.53 12.50
N PRO A 3 -30.02 10.85 13.62
CA PRO A 3 -28.65 10.65 14.10
C PRO A 3 -27.68 10.13 13.04
N PHE A 4 -28.15 9.20 12.20
CA PHE A 4 -27.41 8.69 11.04
C PHE A 4 -27.01 9.79 10.03
N LEU A 5 -27.93 10.70 9.69
CA LEU A 5 -27.67 11.80 8.75
C LEU A 5 -26.72 12.83 9.36
N PHE A 6 -26.85 13.10 10.66
CA PHE A 6 -25.91 13.95 11.38
C PHE A 6 -24.50 13.36 11.33
N ASN A 7 -24.33 12.07 11.65
CA ASN A 7 -23.03 11.40 11.62
C ASN A 7 -22.43 11.38 10.21
N THR A 8 -23.26 11.12 9.19
CA THR A 8 -22.84 11.15 7.78
C THR A 8 -22.31 12.53 7.40
N ALA A 9 -23.06 13.59 7.75
CA ALA A 9 -22.66 14.97 7.46
C ALA A 9 -21.41 15.39 8.24
N ALA A 10 -21.28 14.97 9.50
CA ALA A 10 -20.11 15.25 10.33
C ALA A 10 -18.84 14.61 9.75
N VAL A 11 -18.90 13.34 9.35
CA VAL A 11 -17.77 12.65 8.71
C VAL A 11 -17.43 13.28 7.36
N PHE A 12 -18.44 13.58 6.54
CA PHE A 12 -18.25 14.28 5.27
C PHE A 12 -17.51 15.62 5.47
N ALA A 13 -18.00 16.47 6.38
CA ALA A 13 -17.38 17.76 6.67
C ALA A 13 -15.95 17.61 7.23
N GLY A 14 -15.74 16.63 8.11
CA GLY A 14 -14.41 16.31 8.65
C GLY A 14 -13.42 15.89 7.55
N LEU A 15 -13.87 15.12 6.55
CA LEU A 15 -13.04 14.73 5.41
C LEU A 15 -12.71 15.91 4.48
N LEU A 16 -13.61 16.86 4.30
CA LEU A 16 -13.31 18.10 3.57
C LEU A 16 -12.25 18.93 4.32
N ALA A 17 -12.39 19.06 5.64
CA ALA A 17 -11.39 19.71 6.47
C ALA A 17 -10.03 19.00 6.40
N ALA A 18 -10.02 17.66 6.44
CA ALA A 18 -8.81 16.86 6.26
C ALA A 18 -8.18 17.06 4.88
N ALA A 19 -8.98 17.17 3.81
CA ALA A 19 -8.49 17.44 2.46
C ALA A 19 -7.83 18.83 2.36
N ILE A 20 -8.45 19.86 2.93
CA ILE A 20 -7.87 21.22 3.01
C ILE A 20 -6.58 21.21 3.82
N PHE A 21 -6.60 20.57 4.98
CA PHE A 21 -5.42 20.43 5.84
C PHE A 21 -4.28 19.72 5.11
N THR A 22 -4.55 18.61 4.42
CA THR A 22 -3.57 17.88 3.60
C THR A 22 -2.97 18.77 2.52
N ARG A 23 -3.81 19.59 1.87
CA ARG A 23 -3.35 20.51 0.83
C ARG A 23 -2.43 21.60 1.39
N ILE A 24 -2.77 22.17 2.55
CA ILE A 24 -1.94 23.16 3.25
C ILE A 24 -0.62 22.51 3.68
N ALA A 25 -0.67 21.32 4.29
CA ALA A 25 0.52 20.60 4.72
C ALA A 25 1.46 20.30 3.54
N TYR A 26 0.91 19.89 2.39
CA TYR A 26 1.69 19.66 1.17
C TYR A 26 2.36 20.94 0.66
N ALA A 27 1.68 22.09 0.76
CA ALA A 27 2.23 23.38 0.35
C ALA A 27 3.42 23.81 1.23
N VAL A 28 3.47 23.33 2.48
CA VAL A 28 4.58 23.57 3.41
C VAL A 28 5.71 22.56 3.22
N THR A 29 5.39 21.28 3.02
CA THR A 29 6.39 20.22 2.86
C THR A 29 5.91 19.06 2.00
N ASP A 30 6.75 18.62 1.06
CA ASP A 30 6.53 17.43 0.26
C ASP A 30 6.78 16.13 1.04
N LYS A 31 7.35 16.21 2.26
CA LYS A 31 7.57 15.04 3.13
C LYS A 31 6.28 14.29 3.45
N ILE A 32 5.12 14.94 3.39
CA ILE A 32 3.83 14.27 3.61
C ILE A 32 3.51 13.22 2.54
N THR A 33 4.20 13.23 1.40
CA THR A 33 4.00 12.25 0.33
C THR A 33 4.86 11.00 0.50
N ARG A 34 5.58 10.84 1.61
CA ARG A 34 6.44 9.68 1.89
C ARG A 34 6.17 9.12 3.27
N ALA A 35 6.24 7.81 3.42
CA ALA A 35 6.23 7.18 4.73
C ALA A 35 7.44 7.65 5.57
N PRO A 36 7.29 7.84 6.88
CA PRO A 36 6.11 7.50 7.69
C PRO A 36 4.99 8.55 7.68
N LEU A 37 5.26 9.79 7.27
CA LEU A 37 4.31 10.89 7.42
C LEU A 37 3.07 10.71 6.52
N LEU A 38 3.24 10.10 5.36
CA LEU A 38 2.14 9.70 4.47
C LEU A 38 1.11 8.82 5.18
N ASP A 39 1.53 7.91 6.08
CA ASP A 39 0.65 6.98 6.77
C ASP A 39 -0.40 7.71 7.62
N PHE A 40 -0.01 8.84 8.23
CA PHE A 40 -0.93 9.71 8.96
C PHE A 40 -2.02 10.28 8.04
N PHE A 41 -1.64 10.82 6.89
CA PHE A 41 -2.60 11.40 5.94
C PHE A 41 -3.51 10.33 5.34
N ILE A 42 -2.96 9.17 4.96
CA ILE A 42 -3.77 8.04 4.47
C ILE A 42 -4.77 7.59 5.53
N SER A 43 -4.38 7.57 6.81
CA SER A 43 -5.26 7.19 7.92
C SER A 43 -6.49 8.10 8.03
N LEU A 44 -6.33 9.42 7.82
CA LEU A 44 -7.43 10.39 7.83
C LEU A 44 -8.52 10.07 6.80
N PHE A 45 -8.17 9.44 5.68
CA PHE A 45 -9.08 9.15 4.58
C PHE A 45 -9.48 7.67 4.46
N THR A 46 -8.93 6.77 5.29
CA THR A 46 -9.18 5.32 5.19
C THR A 46 -9.97 4.81 6.39
N TRP A 47 -9.30 4.52 7.50
CA TRP A 47 -9.92 3.87 8.66
C TRP A 47 -10.37 4.86 9.75
N ALA A 48 -9.74 6.04 9.87
CA ALA A 48 -10.10 7.02 10.90
C ALA A 48 -11.56 7.49 10.81
N PRO A 49 -12.15 7.70 9.61
CA PRO A 49 -13.58 8.04 9.49
C PRO A 49 -14.51 7.00 10.10
N TRP A 50 -14.12 5.71 10.07
CA TRP A 50 -14.91 4.61 10.61
C TRP A 50 -14.83 4.58 12.14
N ALA A 51 -13.64 4.82 12.69
CA ALA A 51 -13.44 4.96 14.12
C ALA A 51 -14.22 6.16 14.68
N VAL A 52 -14.17 7.30 14.00
CA VAL A 52 -14.97 8.50 14.35
C VAL A 52 -16.46 8.21 14.23
N GLY A 53 -16.88 7.55 13.15
CA GLY A 53 -18.26 7.11 12.97
C GLY A 53 -18.74 6.23 14.13
N TYR A 54 -17.94 5.22 14.51
CA TYR A 54 -18.22 4.36 15.66
C TYR A 54 -18.33 5.15 16.96
N TRP A 55 -17.44 6.10 17.20
CA TRP A 55 -17.48 6.92 18.40
C TRP A 55 -18.73 7.82 18.48
N LEU A 56 -19.23 8.30 17.33
CA LEU A 56 -20.41 9.17 17.26
C LEU A 56 -21.76 8.42 17.27
N GLY A 57 -21.78 7.12 17.00
CA GLY A 57 -23.05 6.40 16.89
C GLY A 57 -22.94 4.89 16.73
N GLU A 58 -21.88 4.29 17.28
CA GLU A 58 -21.59 2.86 17.28
C GLU A 58 -21.64 2.27 15.86
N TRP A 59 -22.16 1.05 15.69
CA TRP A 59 -22.24 0.38 14.39
C TRP A 59 -23.03 1.17 13.31
N PRO A 60 -24.20 1.77 13.61
CA PRO A 60 -24.86 2.68 12.67
C PRO A 60 -23.98 3.87 12.28
N GLY A 61 -23.16 4.35 13.21
CA GLY A 61 -22.19 5.42 12.98
C GLY A 61 -21.06 5.02 12.03
N VAL A 62 -20.60 3.76 12.05
CA VAL A 62 -19.64 3.23 11.05
C VAL A 62 -20.24 3.26 9.65
N LEU A 63 -21.49 2.82 9.49
CA LEU A 63 -22.20 2.87 8.21
C LEU A 63 -22.40 4.30 7.72
N ALA A 64 -22.75 5.22 8.62
CA ALA A 64 -22.82 6.65 8.33
C ALA A 64 -21.45 7.22 7.91
N GLY A 65 -20.36 6.77 8.54
CA GLY A 65 -19.00 7.15 8.19
C GLY A 65 -18.59 6.66 6.80
N LEU A 66 -18.91 5.42 6.45
CA LEU A 66 -18.70 4.87 5.11
C LEU A 66 -19.45 5.68 4.04
N LEU A 67 -20.73 6.01 4.30
CA LEU A 67 -21.51 6.85 3.40
C LEU A 67 -20.92 8.25 3.27
N GLY A 68 -20.53 8.88 4.39
CA GLY A 68 -19.89 10.20 4.39
C GLY A 68 -18.59 10.22 3.61
N GLN A 69 -17.78 9.16 3.76
CA GLN A 69 -16.54 8.96 3.01
C GLN A 69 -16.77 8.78 1.51
N PHE A 70 -17.74 7.95 1.14
CA PHE A 70 -18.15 7.77 -0.25
C PHE A 70 -18.56 9.11 -0.90
N LEU A 71 -19.40 9.88 -0.21
CA LEU A 71 -19.86 11.19 -0.68
C LEU A 71 -18.72 12.20 -0.78
N ALA A 72 -17.83 12.25 0.22
CA ALA A 72 -16.70 13.18 0.24
C ALA A 72 -15.72 12.91 -0.91
N LEU A 73 -15.46 11.64 -1.21
CA LEU A 73 -14.59 11.22 -2.31
C LEU A 73 -15.17 11.61 -3.68
N HIS A 74 -16.47 11.38 -3.90
CA HIS A 74 -17.16 11.80 -5.12
C HIS A 74 -17.14 13.32 -5.27
N PHE A 75 -17.47 14.03 -4.18
CA PHE A 75 -17.44 15.48 -4.14
C PHE A 75 -16.05 16.02 -4.48
N PHE A 76 -15.00 15.46 -3.86
CA PHE A 76 -13.62 15.80 -4.18
C PHE A 76 -13.32 15.60 -5.67
N CYS A 77 -13.66 14.44 -6.24
CA CYS A 77 -13.36 14.15 -7.65
C CYS A 77 -14.06 15.10 -8.62
N ILE A 78 -15.31 15.45 -8.34
CA ILE A 78 -16.11 16.37 -9.16
C ILE A 78 -15.56 17.80 -9.02
N LEU A 79 -15.36 18.27 -7.79
CA LEU A 79 -14.87 19.61 -7.50
C LEU A 79 -13.49 19.84 -8.11
N ASP A 80 -12.60 18.89 -7.91
CA ASP A 80 -11.24 18.95 -8.42
C ASP A 80 -11.20 19.02 -9.96
N ARG A 81 -12.01 18.21 -10.63
CA ARG A 81 -12.18 18.25 -12.09
C ARG A 81 -12.78 19.58 -12.56
N ALA A 82 -13.73 20.14 -11.82
CA ALA A 82 -14.36 21.41 -12.14
C ALA A 82 -13.37 22.59 -12.00
N ILE A 83 -12.55 22.59 -10.95
CA ILE A 83 -11.56 23.64 -10.69
C ILE A 83 -10.42 23.59 -11.70
N ARG A 84 -9.83 22.40 -11.93
CA ARG A 84 -8.63 22.27 -12.77
C ARG A 84 -8.94 22.22 -14.27
N GLY A 85 -10.19 21.89 -14.61
CA GLY A 85 -10.62 21.73 -15.98
C GLY A 85 -9.94 20.56 -16.69
N LYS A 86 -10.50 20.18 -17.84
CA LYS A 86 -9.97 19.10 -18.68
C LYS A 86 -9.15 19.72 -19.82
N LYS A 87 -7.84 19.48 -19.85
CA LYS A 87 -6.92 19.98 -20.89
C LYS A 87 -6.76 19.05 -22.11
N GLY A 88 -7.42 17.90 -22.12
CA GLY A 88 -7.27 16.87 -23.15
C GLY A 88 -8.01 15.59 -22.79
N ARG A 89 -7.71 14.46 -23.46
CA ARG A 89 -8.28 13.16 -23.08
C ARG A 89 -7.70 12.71 -21.74
N THR A 90 -8.54 12.13 -20.88
CA THR A 90 -8.14 11.60 -19.57
C THR A 90 -8.08 10.08 -19.58
N LEU A 91 -7.49 9.46 -18.55
CA LEU A 91 -7.43 8.00 -18.44
C LEU A 91 -8.83 7.41 -18.30
N THR A 92 -9.69 8.04 -17.49
CA THR A 92 -11.11 7.70 -17.39
C THR A 92 -11.79 7.69 -18.76
N ASP A 93 -11.51 8.66 -19.66
CA ASP A 93 -12.12 8.63 -21.01
C ASP A 93 -11.66 7.40 -21.81
N ALA A 94 -10.36 7.07 -21.73
CA ALA A 94 -9.80 5.92 -22.43
C ALA A 94 -10.36 4.59 -21.89
N GLN A 95 -10.45 4.44 -20.57
CA GLN A 95 -11.03 3.28 -19.91
C GLN A 95 -12.54 3.16 -20.22
N ASN A 96 -13.28 4.27 -20.18
CA ASN A 96 -14.70 4.29 -20.49
C ASN A 96 -14.98 3.89 -21.94
N LYS A 97 -14.08 4.20 -22.88
CA LYS A 97 -14.19 3.74 -24.27
C LYS A 97 -14.12 2.21 -24.38
N VAL A 98 -13.37 1.54 -23.50
CA VAL A 98 -13.19 0.08 -23.51
C VAL A 98 -14.29 -0.64 -22.72
N LEU A 99 -14.61 -0.15 -21.52
CA LEU A 99 -15.48 -0.85 -20.57
C LEU A 99 -16.89 -0.28 -20.48
N GLY A 100 -17.12 0.94 -20.95
CA GLY A 100 -18.29 1.74 -20.61
C GLY A 100 -18.15 2.42 -19.24
N PRO A 101 -18.77 3.60 -19.03
CA PRO A 101 -18.57 4.42 -17.84
C PRO A 101 -19.05 3.74 -16.54
N VAL A 102 -20.19 3.06 -16.58
CA VAL A 102 -20.75 2.39 -15.40
C VAL A 102 -19.87 1.24 -14.95
N ARG A 103 -19.49 0.35 -15.88
CA ARG A 103 -18.64 -0.80 -15.57
C ARG A 103 -17.26 -0.37 -15.06
N ASN A 104 -16.67 0.67 -15.66
CA ASN A 104 -15.40 1.22 -15.20
C ASN A 104 -15.50 1.70 -13.75
N GLN A 105 -16.52 2.50 -13.43
CA GLN A 105 -16.71 2.99 -12.06
C GLN A 105 -16.96 1.86 -11.07
N VAL A 106 -17.85 0.92 -11.38
CA VAL A 106 -18.14 -0.23 -10.51
C VAL A 106 -16.88 -1.07 -10.27
N ALA A 107 -16.05 -1.29 -11.29
CA ALA A 107 -14.80 -2.03 -11.15
C ALA A 107 -13.82 -1.32 -10.20
N LEU A 108 -13.67 0.00 -10.33
CA LEU A 108 -12.82 0.78 -9.44
C LEU A 108 -13.33 0.72 -7.99
N TRP A 109 -14.64 0.91 -7.78
CA TRP A 109 -15.25 0.80 -6.45
C TRP A 109 -15.13 -0.59 -5.83
N ALA A 110 -15.22 -1.64 -6.64
CA ALA A 110 -15.05 -3.02 -6.18
C ALA A 110 -13.63 -3.30 -5.63
N THR A 111 -12.63 -2.48 -5.96
CA THR A 111 -11.27 -2.61 -5.40
C THR A 111 -11.10 -1.90 -4.05
N THR A 112 -11.99 -0.97 -3.69
CA THR A 112 -11.87 -0.20 -2.44
C THR A 112 -11.79 -1.04 -1.15
N PRO A 113 -12.46 -2.20 -1.02
CA PRO A 113 -12.29 -3.04 0.17
C PRO A 113 -10.84 -3.50 0.40
N ALA A 114 -10.01 -3.58 -0.65
CA ALA A 114 -8.60 -3.94 -0.52
C ALA A 114 -7.79 -2.89 0.28
N ALA A 115 -8.27 -1.65 0.40
CA ALA A 115 -7.65 -0.65 1.27
C ALA A 115 -7.55 -1.11 2.73
N VAL A 116 -8.50 -1.93 3.21
CA VAL A 116 -8.44 -2.53 4.55
C VAL A 116 -7.22 -3.44 4.67
N LEU A 117 -6.99 -4.30 3.68
CA LEU A 117 -5.86 -5.22 3.66
C LEU A 117 -4.53 -4.45 3.61
N PHE A 118 -4.46 -3.38 2.82
CA PHE A 118 -3.27 -2.54 2.75
C PHE A 118 -2.99 -1.80 4.07
N VAL A 119 -4.01 -1.28 4.76
CA VAL A 119 -3.84 -0.70 6.10
C VAL A 119 -3.34 -1.76 7.09
N LEU A 120 -3.88 -2.98 7.06
CA LEU A 120 -3.42 -4.07 7.94
C LEU A 120 -1.98 -4.49 7.63
N ALA A 121 -1.62 -4.61 6.35
CA ALA A 121 -0.26 -4.88 5.94
C ALA A 121 0.69 -3.77 6.44
N ARG A 122 0.29 -2.50 6.33
CA ARG A 122 1.04 -1.37 6.90
C ARG A 122 1.26 -1.51 8.41
N VAL A 123 0.25 -1.93 9.15
CA VAL A 123 0.38 -2.19 10.61
C VAL A 123 1.41 -3.29 10.88
N VAL A 124 1.40 -4.38 10.10
CA VAL A 124 2.37 -5.48 10.24
C VAL A 124 3.79 -5.02 9.92
N GLU A 125 3.98 -4.25 8.85
CA GLU A 125 5.29 -3.67 8.48
C GLU A 125 5.87 -2.78 9.58
N TRP A 126 5.03 -2.10 10.35
CA TRP A 126 5.44 -1.23 11.45
C TRP A 126 5.65 -1.94 12.78
N THR A 127 4.85 -2.95 13.08
CA THR A 127 4.78 -3.55 14.41
C THR A 127 5.51 -4.88 14.51
N VAL A 128 5.42 -5.71 13.45
CA VAL A 128 5.97 -7.07 13.45
C VAL A 128 7.36 -7.08 12.82
N TYR A 129 7.51 -6.51 11.62
CA TYR A 129 8.78 -6.61 10.90
C TYR A 129 9.98 -6.05 11.67
N PRO A 130 9.91 -4.89 12.35
CA PRO A 130 11.07 -4.38 13.09
C PRO A 130 11.51 -5.31 14.23
N VAL A 131 10.57 -6.01 14.86
CA VAL A 131 10.86 -7.01 15.90
C VAL A 131 11.57 -8.21 15.28
N VAL A 132 11.03 -8.74 14.18
CA VAL A 132 11.63 -9.86 13.45
C VAL A 132 13.03 -9.50 12.94
N ALA A 133 13.18 -8.32 12.34
CA ALA A 133 14.44 -7.84 11.80
C ALA A 133 15.50 -7.64 12.89
N TYR A 134 15.10 -7.13 14.06
CA TYR A 134 16.00 -7.02 15.20
C TYR A 134 16.44 -8.41 15.72
N LEU A 135 15.50 -9.32 15.97
CA LEU A 135 15.78 -10.63 16.55
C LEU A 135 16.61 -11.53 15.63
N ALA A 136 16.32 -11.52 14.33
CA ALA A 136 17.00 -12.34 13.32
C ALA A 136 18.14 -11.60 12.59
N LYS A 137 18.52 -10.39 13.04
CA LYS A 137 19.54 -9.54 12.40
C LYS A 137 19.29 -9.28 10.90
N LEU A 138 18.03 -9.17 10.47
CA LEU A 138 17.68 -8.89 9.06
C LEU A 138 17.95 -7.41 8.72
N PRO A 139 18.06 -7.05 7.43
CA PRO A 139 18.05 -5.65 7.02
C PRO A 139 16.77 -4.92 7.44
N THR A 140 16.89 -3.60 7.56
CA THR A 140 15.76 -2.71 7.82
C THR A 140 15.64 -1.73 6.65
N TYR A 141 14.41 -1.41 6.30
CA TYR A 141 14.10 -0.65 5.09
C TYR A 141 13.67 0.77 5.39
N ARG A 142 14.20 1.71 4.60
CA ARG A 142 13.74 3.09 4.58
C ARG A 142 12.38 3.16 3.91
N GLN A 143 11.34 3.07 4.72
CA GLN A 143 9.94 3.03 4.33
C GLN A 143 9.55 4.03 3.22
N GLY A 144 10.01 5.27 3.31
CA GLY A 144 9.69 6.33 2.34
C GLY A 144 10.26 6.13 0.93
N ASP A 145 11.28 5.27 0.77
CA ASP A 145 11.83 4.91 -0.55
C ASP A 145 10.90 3.96 -1.31
N TRP A 146 10.00 3.28 -0.59
CA TRP A 146 9.05 2.30 -1.12
C TRP A 146 7.62 2.86 -1.13
N VAL A 147 7.17 3.32 0.03
CA VAL A 147 5.81 3.82 0.26
C VAL A 147 5.83 5.34 0.13
N ASN A 148 5.56 5.81 -1.08
CA ASN A 148 5.42 7.23 -1.39
C ASN A 148 4.41 7.47 -2.51
N LEU A 149 3.92 8.71 -2.58
CA LEU A 149 3.17 9.21 -3.72
C LEU A 149 4.14 10.01 -4.59
N SER A 150 4.43 9.50 -5.78
CA SER A 150 5.31 10.13 -6.78
C SER A 150 4.55 10.59 -8.01
N ARG A 151 3.48 9.87 -8.39
CA ARG A 151 2.73 10.10 -9.65
C ARG A 151 1.80 11.30 -9.61
N HIS A 152 1.57 11.87 -8.43
CA HIS A 152 0.79 13.09 -8.24
C HIS A 152 1.36 14.31 -8.98
N LYS A 153 2.61 14.24 -9.44
CA LYS A 153 3.31 15.26 -10.22
C LYS A 153 3.01 15.20 -11.72
N TYR A 154 2.31 14.16 -12.19
CA TYR A 154 1.92 14.04 -13.59
C TYR A 154 0.82 15.06 -13.95
N ASP A 155 1.10 15.97 -14.89
CA ASP A 155 0.11 16.97 -15.32
C ASP A 155 -1.06 16.29 -16.04
N GLY A 156 -2.27 16.74 -15.75
CA GLY A 156 -3.51 16.19 -16.31
C GLY A 156 -4.21 15.10 -15.49
N LEU A 157 -3.64 14.62 -14.38
CA LEU A 157 -4.37 13.78 -13.42
C LEU A 157 -5.38 14.64 -12.64
N ILE A 158 -6.67 14.48 -12.94
CA ILE A 158 -7.78 15.23 -12.34
C ILE A 158 -8.91 14.30 -11.90
N GLY A 159 -9.65 14.69 -10.87
CA GLY A 159 -10.77 13.97 -10.30
C GLY A 159 -10.44 12.51 -9.99
N TYR A 160 -11.23 11.59 -10.56
CA TYR A 160 -11.04 10.15 -10.40
C TYR A 160 -9.68 9.65 -10.88
N ASP A 161 -9.13 10.22 -11.96
CA ASP A 161 -7.82 9.79 -12.46
C ASP A 161 -6.72 10.07 -11.44
N LEU A 162 -6.79 11.21 -10.75
CA LEU A 162 -5.84 11.53 -9.69
C LEU A 162 -6.00 10.61 -8.49
N LEU A 163 -7.24 10.47 -8.01
CA LEU A 163 -7.52 9.68 -6.81
C LEU A 163 -7.09 8.23 -6.99
N TRP A 164 -7.47 7.60 -8.10
CA TRP A 164 -7.10 6.22 -8.36
C TRP A 164 -5.61 6.08 -8.63
N CYS A 165 -4.97 7.09 -9.23
CA CYS A 165 -3.52 7.10 -9.33
C CYS A 165 -2.84 7.12 -7.97
N TRP A 166 -3.33 7.91 -7.00
CA TRP A 166 -2.80 7.91 -5.62
C TRP A 166 -2.99 6.56 -4.94
N TYR A 167 -4.19 5.98 -5.08
CA TYR A 167 -4.49 4.66 -4.54
C TYR A 167 -3.52 3.60 -5.07
N CYS A 168 -3.33 3.55 -6.40
CA CYS A 168 -2.42 2.61 -7.05
C CYS A 168 -0.96 2.84 -6.64
N ASP A 169 -0.49 4.08 -6.60
CA ASP A 169 0.89 4.42 -6.25
C ASP A 169 1.21 3.99 -4.81
N TRP A 170 0.30 4.28 -3.87
CA TRP A 170 0.42 3.87 -2.48
C TRP A 170 0.40 2.34 -2.31
N MET A 171 -0.60 1.65 -2.88
CA MET A 171 -0.74 0.20 -2.68
C MET A 171 0.40 -0.59 -3.32
N THR A 172 0.90 -0.16 -4.49
CA THR A 172 2.03 -0.83 -5.15
C THR A 172 3.31 -0.64 -4.35
N GLY A 173 3.57 0.56 -3.82
CA GLY A 173 4.73 0.81 -2.97
C GLY A 173 4.71 -0.03 -1.69
N LEU A 174 3.53 -0.16 -1.06
CA LEU A 174 3.34 -1.01 0.10
C LEU A 174 3.55 -2.49 -0.23
N TRP A 175 2.93 -3.00 -1.30
CA TRP A 175 3.09 -4.40 -1.69
C TRP A 175 4.55 -4.73 -2.04
N ALA A 176 5.26 -3.83 -2.72
CA ALA A 176 6.67 -4.00 -3.05
C ALA A 176 7.56 -4.06 -1.79
N LEU A 177 7.28 -3.20 -0.80
CA LEU A 177 7.97 -3.25 0.49
C LEU A 177 7.70 -4.57 1.23
N GLY A 178 6.43 -4.99 1.30
CA GLY A 178 6.03 -6.25 1.91
C GLY A 178 6.70 -7.46 1.24
N SER A 179 6.77 -7.48 -0.09
CA SER A 179 7.51 -8.52 -0.83
C SER A 179 9.00 -8.52 -0.50
N GLU A 180 9.66 -7.36 -0.42
CA GLU A 180 11.08 -7.27 -0.05
C GLU A 180 11.33 -7.75 1.39
N MET A 181 10.46 -7.38 2.32
CA MET A 181 10.49 -7.87 3.70
C MET A 181 10.32 -9.39 3.76
N LEU A 182 9.33 -9.93 3.02
CA LEU A 182 9.06 -11.36 2.94
C LEU A 182 10.20 -12.12 2.26
N ARG A 183 10.87 -11.54 1.25
CA ARG A 183 12.05 -12.13 0.62
C ARG A 183 13.15 -12.41 1.63
N ASN A 184 13.46 -11.48 2.53
CA ASN A 184 14.45 -11.74 3.59
C ASN A 184 14.01 -12.83 4.55
N ILE A 185 12.73 -12.81 4.93
CA ILE A 185 12.18 -13.81 5.85
C ILE A 185 12.30 -15.19 5.19
N GLU A 186 11.76 -15.37 3.98
CA GLU A 186 11.78 -16.67 3.32
C GLU A 186 13.22 -17.16 3.07
N SER A 187 14.11 -16.27 2.61
CA SER A 187 15.52 -16.62 2.38
C SER A 187 16.25 -17.06 3.64
N PHE A 188 15.94 -16.45 4.79
CA PHE A 188 16.60 -16.78 6.05
C PHE A 188 16.04 -18.05 6.69
N TRP A 189 14.71 -18.20 6.77
CA TRP A 189 14.10 -19.35 7.45
C TRP A 189 13.96 -20.60 6.58
N CYS A 190 13.75 -20.43 5.27
CA CYS A 190 13.40 -21.50 4.34
C CYS A 190 14.11 -21.33 2.99
N PRO A 191 15.45 -21.45 2.92
CA PRO A 191 16.18 -21.45 1.65
C PRO A 191 16.03 -22.80 0.93
N ILE A 192 14.78 -23.20 0.66
CA ILE A 192 14.40 -24.44 -0.02
C ILE A 192 13.40 -24.11 -1.12
N GLN A 193 13.66 -24.56 -2.33
CA GLN A 193 12.71 -24.38 -3.42
C GLN A 193 11.37 -25.06 -3.10
N PHE A 194 10.29 -24.47 -3.59
CA PHE A 194 8.96 -25.05 -3.41
C PHE A 194 8.84 -26.35 -4.19
N LYS A 195 8.17 -27.36 -3.63
CA LYS A 195 7.89 -28.62 -4.35
C LYS A 195 7.14 -28.43 -5.68
N SER A 196 6.40 -27.34 -5.83
CA SER A 196 5.65 -27.01 -7.05
C SER A 196 6.49 -26.13 -7.98
N ASP A 197 6.75 -26.62 -9.20
CA ASP A 197 7.42 -25.85 -10.25
C ASP A 197 6.65 -24.58 -10.63
N VAL A 198 5.32 -24.67 -10.67
CA VAL A 198 4.45 -23.52 -10.94
C VAL A 198 4.64 -22.45 -9.85
N LYS A 199 4.73 -22.86 -8.58
CA LYS A 199 4.97 -21.91 -7.48
C LYS A 199 6.35 -21.28 -7.58
N ASN A 200 7.39 -22.06 -7.85
CA ASN A 200 8.74 -21.52 -8.09
C ASN A 200 8.72 -20.48 -9.21
N ASN A 201 8.14 -20.82 -10.36
CA ASN A 201 8.07 -19.91 -11.51
C ASN A 201 7.33 -18.60 -11.20
N ASN A 202 6.21 -18.67 -10.47
CA ASN A 202 5.50 -17.48 -10.04
C ASN A 202 6.30 -16.64 -9.05
N ALA A 203 7.02 -17.29 -8.12
CA ALA A 203 7.80 -16.64 -7.09
C ALA A 203 9.10 -16.00 -7.61
N LEU A 204 9.70 -16.51 -8.70
CA LEU A 204 10.97 -15.98 -9.25
C LEU A 204 10.97 -14.46 -9.52
N THR A 205 9.80 -13.88 -9.82
CA THR A 205 9.67 -12.42 -10.01
C THR A 205 9.99 -11.65 -8.73
N ASP A 206 9.50 -12.15 -7.60
CA ASP A 206 9.62 -11.53 -6.29
C ASP A 206 10.70 -12.17 -5.41
N PHE A 207 11.29 -13.31 -5.81
CA PHE A 207 12.29 -14.09 -5.08
C PHE A 207 13.30 -14.67 -6.09
N PRO A 208 14.11 -13.81 -6.73
CA PRO A 208 15.02 -14.26 -7.80
C PRO A 208 16.12 -15.21 -7.29
N ASP A 209 16.36 -15.23 -5.99
CA ASP A 209 17.35 -16.07 -5.32
C ASP A 209 16.87 -17.49 -4.99
N ILE A 210 15.62 -17.85 -5.30
CA ILE A 210 15.14 -19.24 -5.26
C ILE A 210 16.08 -20.18 -6.03
N ALA A 211 16.72 -19.69 -7.09
CA ALA A 211 17.70 -20.47 -7.86
C ALA A 211 18.97 -20.84 -7.06
N LYS A 212 19.26 -20.14 -5.97
CA LYS A 212 20.39 -20.42 -5.06
C LYS A 212 19.99 -21.25 -3.84
N TRP A 213 18.69 -21.43 -3.63
CA TRP A 213 18.15 -22.24 -2.54
C TRP A 213 18.36 -23.73 -2.82
N ALA A 214 18.24 -24.55 -1.76
CA ALA A 214 18.31 -26.00 -1.91
C ALA A 214 17.23 -26.51 -2.87
N ASP A 215 17.62 -27.47 -3.72
CA ASP A 215 16.73 -28.03 -4.73
C ASP A 215 15.45 -28.58 -4.08
N LYS A 216 14.33 -28.41 -4.77
CA LYS A 216 13.02 -28.84 -4.26
C LYS A 216 13.01 -30.34 -3.94
N ASP A 217 13.82 -31.16 -4.61
CA ASP A 217 13.95 -32.61 -4.44
C ASP A 217 15.19 -33.03 -3.64
N GLY A 218 15.94 -32.06 -3.10
CA GLY A 218 17.05 -32.27 -2.18
C GLY A 218 16.64 -32.67 -0.76
N SER A 219 17.64 -32.83 0.10
CA SER A 219 17.47 -33.17 1.52
C SER A 219 17.53 -31.94 2.43
N ILE A 220 17.22 -32.13 3.72
CA ILE A 220 17.36 -31.05 4.70
C ILE A 220 18.82 -30.63 4.88
N GLU A 221 19.78 -31.55 4.70
CA GLU A 221 21.21 -31.27 4.73
C GLU A 221 21.63 -30.33 3.59
N ASP A 222 20.97 -30.39 2.42
CA ASP A 222 21.21 -29.45 1.33
C ASP A 222 20.77 -28.03 1.72
N ALA A 223 19.64 -27.91 2.42
CA ALA A 223 19.14 -26.64 2.94
C ALA A 223 20.04 -26.07 4.05
N VAL A 224 20.51 -26.92 4.98
CA VAL A 224 21.46 -26.54 6.03
C VAL A 224 22.76 -26.03 5.41
N ARG A 225 23.28 -26.76 4.41
CA ARG A 225 24.50 -26.33 3.70
C ARG A 225 24.32 -24.98 3.02
N ALA A 226 23.22 -24.79 2.27
CA ALA A 226 22.92 -23.50 1.64
C ALA A 226 22.80 -22.35 2.67
N PHE A 227 22.21 -22.63 3.84
CA PHE A 227 22.11 -21.67 4.94
C PHE A 227 23.49 -21.29 5.51
N GLU A 228 24.31 -22.29 5.87
CA GLU A 228 25.63 -22.09 6.48
C GLU A 228 26.63 -21.44 5.50
N GLU A 229 26.52 -21.72 4.21
CA GLU A 229 27.32 -21.07 3.17
C GLU A 229 26.98 -19.58 3.02
N HIS A 230 25.74 -19.19 3.28
CA HIS A 230 25.26 -17.83 3.03
C HIS A 230 25.25 -16.92 4.26
N TYR A 231 25.03 -17.46 5.46
CA TYR A 231 24.89 -16.68 6.69
C TYR A 231 26.07 -16.91 7.64
N ASP A 232 26.90 -15.87 7.82
CA ASP A 232 28.09 -15.91 8.69
C ASP A 232 27.81 -15.57 10.17
N GLY A 233 26.62 -15.06 10.47
CA GLY A 233 26.21 -14.63 11.82
C GLY A 233 26.84 -13.32 12.31
N GLU A 234 27.79 -12.76 11.55
CA GLU A 234 28.48 -11.49 11.83
C GLU A 234 27.78 -10.31 11.15
N ARG A 235 27.40 -10.47 9.88
CA ARG A 235 26.72 -9.45 9.08
C ARG A 235 25.20 -9.50 9.27
N LYS A 236 24.50 -8.54 8.67
CA LYS A 236 23.04 -8.62 8.55
C LYS A 236 22.65 -9.79 7.67
N ASN A 237 21.68 -10.57 8.12
CA ASN A 237 21.13 -11.74 7.45
C ASN A 237 20.22 -11.32 6.29
N SER A 238 20.81 -10.73 5.26
CA SER A 238 20.11 -10.31 4.04
C SER A 238 20.11 -11.41 2.98
N TRP A 239 19.06 -11.45 2.17
CA TRP A 239 18.89 -12.42 1.07
C TRP A 239 20.01 -12.33 0.01
N TRP A 240 20.12 -13.33 -0.87
CA TRP A 240 21.23 -13.43 -1.82
C TRP A 240 21.20 -12.35 -2.90
N GLY A 241 22.24 -11.51 -2.98
CA GLY A 241 22.31 -10.41 -3.95
C GLY A 241 21.62 -9.13 -3.46
N HIS A 242 21.23 -9.07 -2.18
CA HIS A 242 20.78 -7.84 -1.55
C HIS A 242 21.87 -6.74 -1.68
N PRO A 243 21.51 -5.46 -1.97
CA PRO A 243 22.49 -4.39 -2.21
C PRO A 243 23.51 -4.14 -1.10
N ASP A 244 23.19 -4.50 0.14
CA ASP A 244 24.12 -4.37 1.28
C ASP A 244 25.24 -5.43 1.26
N ARG A 245 25.15 -6.44 0.39
CA ARG A 245 26.15 -7.52 0.22
C ARG A 245 27.08 -7.31 -0.99
N LYS A 246 27.36 -6.06 -1.41
CA LYS A 246 28.18 -5.78 -2.61
C LYS A 246 29.45 -6.63 -2.69
N GLY A 247 29.58 -7.44 -3.75
CA GLY A 247 30.78 -8.24 -4.05
C GLY A 247 30.58 -9.76 -4.09
N GLU A 248 29.38 -10.25 -3.78
CA GLU A 248 28.97 -11.68 -3.81
C GLU A 248 27.95 -11.99 -4.93
#